data_AF-A0AAN6MDB0-F1
#
_entry.id   AF-A0AAN6MDB0-F1
#
_cell.length_a   1.000
_cell.length_b   1.000
_cell.length_c   1.000
_cell.angle_alpha   90.00
_cell.angle_beta   90.00
_cell.angle_gamma   90.00
#
_symmetry.space_group_name_H-M   'P 1'
#
loop_
_entity.id
_entity.type
_entity.pdbx_description
1 polymer ?
#
loop_
_entity_poly.entity_id
_entity_poly.type
_entity_poly.pdbx_seq_one_letter_code
_entity_poly.pdbx_strand_id
1 'polypeptide(L)'
;MDPTLEVLDVKEREVGEATPPTFPSPSAPSPSTTGFPAPKKRASAFKQQRQKQNQHAQPTAAQQPGPLSKGDTTLDERRGIHDENTAPPSVPDLDPSDPDFLEAIHKKFFPTLPADPSKLAWMAPLPTPHSPADRESPYYPGQSSLPVSALRFDFTGRLLPPRESRALPSNLGLHHHGEAPEAAGYTIPELARLARSAVAAQRCLAYQTLGRILYRLGRGDWGAGAGGRDGDEDDLAFALWRCLKEGRVLESLEEEASLPEGRGHLSCKSYAVEAIWLFEKGGWKEKWRGL
;
A
#
# COMPACT_ATOMS: atom_id res chain seq x y z
N MET A 1 35.55 33.94 44.01
CA MET A 1 34.33 33.46 43.35
C MET A 1 34.46 33.84 41.90
N ASP A 2 34.99 32.92 41.09
CA ASP A 2 34.79 32.84 39.64
C ASP A 2 35.41 31.51 39.18
N PRO A 3 34.60 30.63 38.58
CA PRO A 3 35.12 29.74 37.56
C PRO A 3 34.17 29.62 36.36
N THR A 4 34.62 30.19 35.24
CA THR A 4 34.74 29.53 33.92
C THR A 4 33.67 28.51 33.52
N LEU A 5 32.74 28.96 32.67
CA LEU A 5 31.94 28.14 31.76
C LEU A 5 32.85 27.57 30.66
N GLU A 6 33.15 26.26 30.71
CA GLU A 6 33.76 25.55 29.60
C GLU A 6 32.72 25.28 28.50
N VAL A 7 32.69 26.15 27.49
CA VAL A 7 32.07 25.86 26.21
C VAL A 7 32.96 24.84 25.50
N LEU A 8 32.48 23.60 25.37
CA LEU A 8 33.12 22.59 24.54
C LEU A 8 33.06 23.04 23.08
N ASP A 9 34.20 23.50 22.59
CA ASP A 9 34.43 23.94 21.21
C ASP A 9 34.15 22.78 20.24
N VAL A 10 33.07 22.88 19.47
CA VAL A 10 32.70 21.88 18.45
C VAL A 10 33.66 22.08 17.28
N LYS A 11 34.69 21.26 17.22
CA LYS A 11 35.63 21.26 16.09
C LYS A 11 34.95 20.67 14.85
N GLU A 12 34.53 21.55 13.94
CA GLU A 12 34.03 21.16 12.62
C GLU A 12 35.08 20.35 11.86
N ARG A 13 34.65 19.24 11.27
CA ARG A 13 35.51 18.37 10.47
C ARG A 13 35.56 18.93 9.06
N GLU A 14 36.75 19.30 8.57
CA GLU A 14 36.92 19.75 7.19
C GLU A 14 36.45 18.66 6.22
N VAL A 15 35.45 19.01 5.41
CA VAL A 15 34.87 18.14 4.38
C VAL A 15 35.63 18.40 3.09
N GLY A 16 36.45 17.44 2.66
CA GLY A 16 37.07 17.46 1.33
C GLY A 16 36.03 17.47 0.22
N GLU A 17 36.40 18.06 -0.93
CA GLU A 17 35.52 18.28 -2.08
C GLU A 17 34.81 16.99 -2.52
N ALA A 18 33.47 17.01 -2.50
CA ALA A 18 32.65 15.84 -2.79
C ALA A 18 32.69 15.50 -4.29
N THR A 19 33.32 14.39 -4.67
CA THR A 19 33.21 13.86 -6.04
C THR A 19 31.78 13.37 -6.29
N PRO A 20 31.04 13.94 -7.26
CA PRO A 20 29.69 13.51 -7.56
C PRO A 20 29.67 12.10 -8.18
N PRO A 21 28.69 11.25 -7.83
CA PRO A 21 28.56 9.93 -8.45
C PRO A 21 28.26 10.08 -9.95
N THR A 22 29.08 9.46 -10.79
CA THR A 22 28.85 9.41 -12.24
C THR A 22 27.89 8.26 -12.55
N PHE A 23 26.72 8.59 -13.11
CA PHE A 23 25.77 7.60 -13.60
C PHE A 23 26.19 7.08 -14.98
N PRO A 24 26.09 5.77 -15.26
CA PRO A 24 26.31 5.25 -16.61
C PRO A 24 25.21 5.79 -17.53
N SER A 25 25.60 6.57 -18.54
CA SER A 25 24.67 7.09 -19.53
C SER A 25 24.12 5.93 -20.38
N PRO A 26 22.80 5.78 -20.54
CA PRO A 26 22.24 4.78 -21.43
C PRO A 26 22.64 5.09 -22.87
N SER A 27 23.20 4.10 -23.58
CA SER A 27 23.48 4.22 -25.02
C SER A 27 22.17 4.54 -25.76
N ALA A 28 22.22 5.57 -26.61
CA ALA A 28 21.06 6.04 -27.37
C ALA A 28 20.33 4.89 -28.09
N PRO A 29 18.98 4.85 -28.04
CA PRO A 29 18.23 3.84 -28.77
C PRO A 29 18.33 4.09 -30.27
N SER A 30 18.73 3.08 -31.03
CA SER A 30 18.60 3.08 -32.49
C SER A 30 17.12 3.23 -32.88
N PRO A 31 16.78 4.07 -33.88
CA PRO A 31 15.39 4.46 -34.14
C PRO A 31 14.54 3.26 -34.60
N SER A 32 13.40 3.04 -33.95
CA SER A 32 12.34 2.13 -34.41
C SER A 32 11.08 2.93 -34.76
N THR A 33 10.50 2.65 -35.93
CA THR A 33 9.36 3.37 -36.54
C THR A 33 8.02 3.22 -35.78
N THR A 34 7.95 2.41 -34.73
CA THR A 34 6.69 2.13 -33.99
C THR A 34 6.71 2.58 -32.52
N GLY A 35 7.69 3.40 -32.10
CA GLY A 35 7.68 4.02 -30.77
C GLY A 35 7.94 3.07 -29.57
N PHE A 36 8.20 1.78 -29.81
CA PHE A 36 8.62 0.83 -28.78
C PHE A 36 10.08 0.40 -28.95
N PRO A 37 10.88 0.31 -27.87
CA PRO A 37 12.28 -0.12 -27.95
C PRO A 37 12.39 -1.62 -28.26
N ALA A 38 13.26 -1.98 -29.21
CA ALA A 38 13.46 -3.36 -29.63
C ALA A 38 14.07 -4.23 -28.52
N PRO A 39 13.63 -5.49 -28.34
CA PRO A 39 14.14 -6.37 -27.29
C PRO A 39 15.61 -6.76 -27.56
N LYS A 40 16.49 -6.49 -26.59
CA LYS A 40 17.90 -6.92 -26.62
C LYS A 40 17.98 -8.43 -26.38
N LYS A 41 18.44 -9.19 -27.38
CA LYS A 41 18.71 -10.63 -27.24
C LYS A 41 19.87 -10.85 -26.27
N ARG A 42 19.55 -11.19 -25.02
CA ARG A 42 20.54 -11.70 -24.06
C ARG A 42 20.51 -13.23 -24.07
N ALA A 43 21.61 -13.86 -24.47
CA ALA A 43 21.78 -15.29 -24.34
C ALA A 43 22.02 -15.65 -22.86
N SER A 44 21.29 -16.65 -22.34
CA SER A 44 21.45 -17.10 -20.95
C SER A 44 22.76 -17.87 -20.77
N ALA A 45 23.44 -17.64 -19.63
CA ALA A 45 24.69 -18.33 -19.26
C ALA A 45 24.53 -19.87 -19.24
N PHE A 46 23.33 -20.37 -18.94
CA PHE A 46 22.99 -21.79 -18.98
C PHE A 46 23.11 -22.41 -20.39
N LYS A 47 22.75 -21.67 -21.44
CA LYS A 47 22.86 -22.14 -22.83
C LYS A 47 24.31 -22.21 -23.30
N GLN A 48 25.16 -21.30 -22.82
CA GLN A 48 26.59 -21.29 -23.11
C GLN A 48 27.33 -22.43 -22.40
N GLN A 49 26.90 -22.80 -21.19
CA GLN A 49 27.53 -23.87 -20.41
C GLN A 49 27.24 -25.26 -21.01
N ARG A 50 26.03 -25.46 -21.55
CA ARG A 50 25.62 -26.71 -22.22
C ARG A 50 26.32 -26.94 -23.56
N GLN A 51 26.71 -25.85 -24.26
CA GLN A 51 27.50 -25.94 -25.50
C GLN A 51 28.97 -26.30 -25.25
N LYS A 52 29.53 -25.97 -24.08
CA LYS A 52 30.92 -26.33 -23.73
C LYS A 52 31.08 -27.79 -23.28
N GLN A 53 30.02 -28.43 -22.78
CA GLN A 53 30.07 -29.85 -22.37
C GLN A 53 30.00 -30.85 -23.53
N ASN A 54 29.62 -30.43 -24.74
CA ASN A 54 29.50 -31.32 -25.91
C ASN A 54 30.77 -31.42 -26.77
N GLN A 55 31.93 -30.91 -26.32
CA GLN A 55 33.17 -30.94 -27.12
C GLN A 55 34.21 -31.99 -26.69
N HIS A 56 33.95 -32.80 -25.65
CA HIS A 56 34.88 -33.85 -25.22
C HIS A 56 34.15 -35.15 -24.83
N ALA A 57 33.63 -35.87 -25.83
CA ALA A 57 33.41 -37.32 -25.73
C ALA A 57 33.41 -37.92 -27.15
N GLN A 58 34.47 -38.66 -27.48
CA GLN A 58 34.52 -39.56 -28.65
C GLN A 58 33.79 -40.89 -28.33
N PRO A 59 33.38 -41.64 -29.37
CA PRO A 59 32.28 -42.61 -29.27
C PRO A 59 32.77 -44.00 -28.83
N THR A 60 32.04 -44.63 -27.92
CA THR A 60 32.16 -46.06 -27.65
C THR A 60 30.85 -46.75 -28.04
N ALA A 61 30.99 -47.77 -28.91
CA ALA A 61 29.91 -48.52 -29.52
C ALA A 61 29.11 -49.33 -28.49
N ALA A 62 27.77 -49.27 -28.59
CA ALA A 62 26.87 -50.27 -28.04
C ALA A 62 25.61 -50.40 -28.92
N GLN A 63 25.56 -51.53 -29.62
CA GLN A 63 24.42 -52.34 -30.07
C GLN A 63 23.10 -51.67 -30.49
N GLN A 64 22.75 -51.90 -31.75
CA GLN A 64 21.42 -51.70 -32.33
C GLN A 64 20.40 -52.71 -31.77
N PRO A 65 19.17 -52.29 -31.47
CA PRO A 65 17.99 -53.08 -31.70
C PRO A 65 17.39 -52.75 -33.08
N GLY A 66 16.90 -53.78 -33.78
CA GLY A 66 16.47 -53.77 -35.18
C GLY A 66 15.25 -52.89 -35.53
N PRO A 67 14.83 -52.90 -36.81
CA PRO A 67 13.88 -51.93 -37.35
C PRO A 67 12.46 -52.26 -36.89
N LEU A 68 11.93 -51.45 -35.98
CA LEU A 68 10.50 -51.39 -35.73
C LEU A 68 9.90 -50.35 -36.69
N SER A 69 8.97 -50.86 -37.51
CA SER A 69 8.13 -50.14 -38.46
C SER A 69 7.73 -48.76 -37.95
N LYS A 70 8.15 -47.70 -38.65
CA LYS A 70 7.56 -46.36 -38.49
C LYS A 70 6.19 -46.38 -39.13
N GLY A 71 5.21 -46.88 -38.37
CA GLY A 71 3.81 -46.56 -38.59
C GLY A 71 3.60 -45.06 -38.47
N ASP A 72 2.67 -44.55 -39.27
CA ASP A 72 2.44 -43.18 -39.68
C ASP A 72 1.89 -42.24 -38.57
N THR A 73 2.37 -42.36 -37.33
CA THR A 73 1.78 -41.66 -36.17
C THR A 73 2.20 -40.18 -36.07
N THR A 74 3.30 -39.79 -36.71
CA THR A 74 3.80 -38.40 -36.61
C THR A 74 3.04 -37.40 -37.47
N LEU A 75 2.33 -37.87 -38.52
CA LEU A 75 1.49 -37.02 -39.37
C LEU A 75 0.12 -36.78 -38.72
N ASP A 76 -0.43 -37.79 -38.04
CA ASP A 76 -1.71 -37.67 -37.31
C ASP A 76 -1.58 -36.82 -36.05
N GLU A 77 -0.50 -36.92 -35.27
CA GLU A 77 -0.27 -35.99 -34.15
C GLU A 77 -0.09 -34.55 -34.64
N ARG A 78 0.71 -34.34 -35.70
CA ARG A 78 0.91 -33.00 -36.26
C ARG A 78 -0.36 -32.41 -36.84
N ARG A 79 -1.23 -33.23 -37.43
CA ARG A 79 -2.56 -32.81 -37.89
C ARG A 79 -3.48 -32.53 -36.72
N GLY A 80 -3.53 -33.39 -35.70
CA GLY A 80 -4.31 -33.14 -34.48
C GLY A 80 -3.93 -31.84 -33.78
N ILE A 81 -2.63 -31.56 -33.65
CA ILE A 81 -2.13 -30.30 -33.06
C ILE A 81 -2.39 -29.11 -33.99
N HIS A 82 -2.35 -29.30 -35.31
CA HIS A 82 -2.66 -28.24 -36.28
C HIS A 82 -4.16 -27.93 -36.29
N ASP A 83 -5.03 -28.94 -36.31
CA ASP A 83 -6.49 -28.80 -36.26
C ASP A 83 -6.95 -28.18 -34.94
N GLU A 84 -6.33 -28.55 -33.81
CA GLU A 84 -6.54 -27.95 -32.50
C GLU A 84 -6.07 -26.47 -32.43
N ASN A 85 -5.07 -26.08 -33.24
CA ASN A 85 -4.62 -24.68 -33.37
C ASN A 85 -5.30 -23.88 -34.50
N THR A 86 -6.01 -24.52 -35.43
CA THR A 86 -6.57 -23.88 -36.64
C THR A 86 -7.95 -23.27 -36.40
N ALA A 87 -8.64 -23.71 -35.35
CA ALA A 87 -9.84 -23.05 -34.87
C ALA A 87 -9.58 -22.46 -33.48
N PRO A 88 -8.99 -21.26 -33.37
CA PRO A 88 -9.30 -20.46 -32.19
C PRO A 88 -10.84 -20.40 -32.15
N PRO A 89 -11.51 -20.85 -31.08
CA PRO A 89 -12.95 -20.66 -30.96
C PRO A 89 -13.15 -19.16 -31.20
N SER A 90 -13.89 -18.80 -32.26
CA SER A 90 -14.11 -17.40 -32.60
C SER A 90 -14.71 -16.77 -31.35
N VAL A 91 -13.90 -16.03 -30.60
CA VAL A 91 -14.35 -15.41 -29.38
C VAL A 91 -15.41 -14.39 -29.83
N PRO A 92 -16.70 -14.54 -29.48
CA PRO A 92 -17.64 -13.44 -29.71
C PRO A 92 -17.04 -12.19 -29.09
N ASP A 93 -17.08 -11.09 -29.83
CA ASP A 93 -16.40 -9.86 -29.49
C ASP A 93 -16.87 -9.41 -28.10
N LEU A 94 -16.02 -9.58 -27.10
CA LEU A 94 -16.27 -9.05 -25.77
C LEU A 94 -15.77 -7.62 -25.83
N ASP A 95 -16.68 -6.66 -25.75
CA ASP A 95 -16.30 -5.26 -25.65
C ASP A 95 -15.64 -5.03 -24.28
N PRO A 96 -14.34 -4.68 -24.23
CA PRO A 96 -13.67 -4.37 -22.97
C PRO A 96 -14.26 -3.14 -22.25
N SER A 97 -15.11 -2.37 -22.93
CA SER A 97 -15.76 -1.15 -22.43
C SER A 97 -17.16 -1.41 -21.84
N ASP A 98 -17.67 -2.64 -21.91
CA ASP A 98 -18.97 -3.03 -21.35
C ASP A 98 -18.94 -2.92 -19.80
N PRO A 99 -19.89 -2.23 -19.15
CA PRO A 99 -19.99 -2.20 -17.69
C PRO A 99 -20.10 -3.60 -17.05
N ASP A 100 -20.68 -4.57 -17.76
CA ASP A 100 -20.89 -5.94 -17.27
C ASP A 100 -19.83 -6.93 -17.80
N PHE A 101 -18.70 -6.42 -18.30
CA PHE A 101 -17.62 -7.21 -18.92
C PHE A 101 -17.17 -8.42 -18.09
N LEU A 102 -17.04 -8.26 -16.77
CA LEU A 102 -16.60 -9.36 -15.87
C LEU A 102 -17.64 -10.48 -15.80
N GLU A 103 -18.93 -10.13 -15.77
CA GLU A 103 -20.02 -11.12 -15.81
C GLU A 103 -20.06 -11.82 -17.17
N ALA A 104 -19.85 -11.06 -18.25
CA ALA A 104 -19.78 -11.59 -19.61
C ALA A 104 -18.60 -12.59 -19.78
N ILE A 105 -17.43 -12.30 -19.21
CA ILE A 105 -16.30 -13.23 -19.16
C ILE A 105 -16.66 -14.49 -18.37
N HIS A 106 -17.21 -14.32 -17.16
CA HIS A 106 -17.51 -15.45 -16.29
C HIS A 106 -18.52 -16.41 -16.95
N LYS A 107 -19.61 -15.86 -17.49
CA LYS A 107 -20.65 -16.61 -18.19
C LYS A 107 -20.12 -17.36 -19.42
N LYS A 108 -19.13 -16.79 -20.11
CA LYS A 108 -18.62 -17.34 -21.38
C LYS A 108 -17.48 -18.33 -21.22
N PHE A 109 -16.47 -18.00 -20.42
CA PHE A 109 -15.25 -18.80 -20.30
C PHE A 109 -15.21 -19.66 -19.05
N PHE A 110 -16.00 -19.31 -18.02
CA PHE A 110 -16.00 -20.01 -16.73
C PHE A 110 -17.43 -20.37 -16.25
N PRO A 111 -18.34 -20.89 -17.10
CA PRO A 111 -19.74 -21.10 -16.74
C PRO A 111 -19.95 -22.11 -15.60
N THR A 112 -19.00 -23.02 -15.39
CA THR A 112 -19.04 -24.04 -14.34
C THR A 112 -18.27 -23.63 -13.08
N LEU A 113 -17.54 -22.53 -13.12
CA LEU A 113 -16.84 -22.00 -11.96
C LEU A 113 -17.87 -21.29 -11.05
N PRO A 114 -17.91 -21.59 -9.75
CA PRO A 114 -18.75 -20.85 -8.83
C PRO A 114 -18.33 -19.37 -8.79
N ALA A 115 -19.22 -18.46 -9.16
CA ALA A 115 -18.99 -17.04 -9.00
C ALA A 115 -18.90 -16.69 -7.52
N ASP A 116 -17.77 -16.13 -7.10
CA ASP A 116 -17.59 -15.60 -5.75
C ASP A 116 -17.47 -14.08 -5.85
N PRO A 117 -18.60 -13.34 -5.77
CA PRO A 117 -18.59 -11.89 -5.93
C PRO A 117 -17.71 -11.20 -4.89
N SER A 118 -17.53 -11.80 -3.71
CA SER A 118 -16.65 -11.26 -2.66
C SER A 118 -15.18 -11.22 -3.09
N LYS A 119 -14.73 -12.20 -3.89
CA LYS A 119 -13.36 -12.25 -4.43
C LYS A 119 -13.14 -11.35 -5.64
N LEU A 120 -14.21 -10.91 -6.30
CA LEU A 120 -14.14 -10.02 -7.45
C LEU A 120 -14.35 -8.55 -7.07
N ALA A 121 -14.83 -8.27 -5.85
CA ALA A 121 -15.11 -6.91 -5.38
C ALA A 121 -13.91 -5.96 -5.50
N TRP A 122 -12.66 -6.45 -5.38
CA TRP A 122 -11.46 -5.61 -5.55
C TRP A 122 -11.20 -5.18 -7.01
N MET A 123 -11.80 -5.86 -8.00
CA MET A 123 -11.69 -5.53 -9.42
C MET A 123 -12.79 -4.58 -9.89
N ALA A 124 -13.79 -4.29 -9.04
CA ALA A 124 -14.83 -3.37 -9.40
C ALA A 124 -14.25 -1.96 -9.62
N PRO A 125 -14.71 -1.22 -10.65
CA PRO A 125 -14.31 0.16 -10.82
C PRO A 125 -14.72 0.97 -9.59
N LEU A 126 -14.00 2.06 -9.31
CA LEU A 126 -14.43 3.02 -8.30
C LEU A 126 -15.87 3.46 -8.59
N PRO A 127 -16.73 3.59 -7.58
CA PRO A 127 -18.10 4.03 -7.78
C PRO A 127 -18.13 5.32 -8.59
N THR A 128 -18.87 5.31 -9.69
CA THR A 128 -19.04 6.51 -10.52
C THR A 128 -19.75 7.59 -9.70
N PRO A 129 -19.33 8.87 -9.78
CA PRO A 129 -19.95 9.93 -9.00
C PRO A 129 -21.47 9.95 -9.17
N HIS A 130 -22.20 10.03 -8.05
CA HIS A 130 -23.66 10.03 -7.97
C HIS A 130 -24.38 8.71 -8.32
N SER A 131 -23.66 7.63 -8.60
CA SER A 131 -24.25 6.29 -8.74
C SER A 131 -24.85 5.78 -7.41
N PRO A 132 -25.74 4.77 -7.44
CA PRO A 132 -26.23 4.13 -6.22
C PRO A 132 -25.09 3.66 -5.30
N ALA A 133 -24.09 2.99 -5.86
CA ALA A 133 -22.89 2.53 -5.13
C ALA A 133 -22.09 3.70 -4.51
N ASP A 134 -22.01 4.85 -5.18
CA ASP A 134 -21.34 6.04 -4.63
C ASP A 134 -22.06 6.60 -3.39
N ARG A 135 -23.39 6.51 -3.37
CA ARG A 135 -24.21 6.97 -2.23
C ARG A 135 -24.15 6.01 -1.04
N GLU A 136 -23.76 4.76 -1.27
CA GLU A 136 -23.54 3.74 -0.25
C GLU A 136 -22.17 3.87 0.42
N SER A 137 -21.26 4.69 -0.12
CA SER A 137 -19.96 4.95 0.51
C SER A 137 -20.12 5.43 1.95
N PRO A 138 -19.36 4.88 2.92
CA PRO A 138 -19.41 5.30 4.33
C PRO A 138 -18.92 6.74 4.55
N TYR A 139 -18.39 7.40 3.51
CA TYR A 139 -17.90 8.78 3.56
C TYR A 139 -18.52 9.67 2.48
N TYR A 140 -19.78 9.40 2.10
CA TYR A 140 -20.50 10.17 1.09
C TYR A 140 -20.92 11.57 1.60
N PRO A 141 -20.67 12.66 0.83
CA PRO A 141 -21.01 14.04 1.24
C PRO A 141 -22.48 14.36 1.52
N GLY A 142 -23.41 13.50 1.08
CA GLY A 142 -24.84 13.68 1.30
C GLY A 142 -25.36 13.04 2.59
N GLN A 143 -24.51 12.38 3.39
CA GLN A 143 -24.92 11.79 4.66
C GLN A 143 -25.13 12.87 5.73
N SER A 144 -26.20 12.75 6.50
CA SER A 144 -26.56 13.70 7.56
C SER A 144 -25.71 13.54 8.83
N SER A 145 -25.11 12.36 9.03
CA SER A 145 -24.31 12.02 10.20
C SER A 145 -23.26 11.00 9.82
N LEU A 146 -22.07 11.12 10.42
CA LEU A 146 -20.98 10.17 10.25
C LEU A 146 -20.62 9.57 11.61
N PRO A 147 -20.33 8.26 11.67
CA PRO A 147 -19.77 7.68 12.88
C PRO A 147 -18.37 8.25 13.11
N VAL A 148 -17.99 8.44 14.37
CA VAL A 148 -16.69 9.02 14.74
C VAL A 148 -15.52 8.17 14.23
N SER A 149 -15.70 6.86 14.15
CA SER A 149 -14.74 5.92 13.57
C SER A 149 -14.50 6.12 12.07
N ALA A 150 -15.44 6.72 11.33
CA ALA A 150 -15.29 7.01 9.91
C ALA A 150 -14.68 8.39 9.64
N LEU A 151 -14.51 9.23 10.66
CA LEU A 151 -13.91 10.55 10.50
C LEU A 151 -12.48 10.45 9.99
N ARG A 152 -12.19 11.21 8.92
CA ARG A 152 -10.89 11.19 8.23
C ARG A 152 -10.03 12.37 8.65
N PHE A 153 -8.74 12.11 8.75
CA PHE A 153 -7.74 13.09 9.13
C PHE A 153 -6.66 13.21 8.05
N ASP A 154 -6.22 14.43 7.79
CA ASP A 154 -5.04 14.65 6.97
C ASP A 154 -3.74 14.33 7.76
N PHE A 155 -2.59 14.38 7.08
CA PHE A 155 -1.30 14.19 7.75
C PHE A 155 -1.02 15.25 8.82
N THR A 156 -1.69 16.40 8.81
CA THR A 156 -1.54 17.45 9.82
C THR A 156 -2.42 17.24 11.06
N GLY A 157 -3.17 16.13 11.08
CA GLY A 157 -4.14 15.78 12.13
C GLY A 157 -5.41 16.60 12.10
N ARG A 158 -5.70 17.33 11.00
CA ARG A 158 -6.96 18.07 10.83
C ARG A 158 -8.04 17.15 10.31
N LEU A 159 -9.26 17.39 10.78
CA LEU A 159 -10.45 16.72 10.26
C LEU A 159 -10.68 17.10 8.80
N LEU A 160 -10.92 16.12 7.94
CA LEU A 160 -11.25 16.31 6.53
C LEU A 160 -12.73 15.98 6.28
N PRO A 161 -13.60 16.99 6.10
CA PRO A 161 -15.00 16.76 5.77
C PRO A 161 -15.15 15.95 4.46
N PRO A 162 -16.23 15.16 4.28
CA PRO A 162 -16.45 14.35 3.08
C PRO A 162 -16.26 15.08 1.74
N ARG A 163 -16.70 16.34 1.64
CA ARG A 163 -16.56 17.14 0.41
C ARG A 163 -15.10 17.44 0.09
N GLU A 164 -14.33 17.83 1.09
CA GLU A 164 -12.90 18.14 0.93
C GLU A 164 -12.10 16.86 0.70
N SER A 165 -12.39 15.82 1.46
CA SER A 165 -11.78 14.50 1.34
C SER A 165 -11.87 13.94 -0.09
N ARG A 166 -13.02 14.09 -0.75
CA ARG A 166 -13.20 13.62 -2.14
C ARG A 166 -12.65 14.55 -3.21
N ALA A 167 -12.40 15.82 -2.87
CA ALA A 167 -11.83 16.80 -3.80
C ALA A 167 -10.30 16.73 -3.88
N LEU A 168 -9.65 16.13 -2.87
CA LEU A 168 -8.20 16.05 -2.81
C LEU A 168 -7.63 15.07 -3.85
N PRO A 169 -6.60 15.47 -4.61
CA PRO A 169 -6.04 14.62 -5.64
C PRO A 169 -5.31 13.41 -5.05
N SER A 170 -5.39 12.27 -5.75
CA SER A 170 -4.85 10.98 -5.30
C SER A 170 -3.32 10.95 -5.15
N ASN A 171 -2.62 11.82 -5.87
CA ASN A 171 -1.17 11.96 -5.81
C ASN A 171 -0.63 12.46 -4.46
N LEU A 172 -1.49 12.92 -3.55
CA LEU A 172 -1.11 13.36 -2.21
C LEU A 172 -0.84 12.20 -1.24
N GLY A 173 -1.10 10.96 -1.64
CA GLY A 173 -0.87 9.78 -0.80
C GLY A 173 -1.84 9.66 0.38
N LEU A 174 -2.97 10.36 0.34
CA LEU A 174 -3.98 10.34 1.41
C LEU A 174 -5.10 9.31 1.17
N HIS A 175 -5.02 8.52 0.10
CA HIS A 175 -6.10 7.65 -0.38
C HIS A 175 -5.80 6.15 -0.17
N HIS A 176 -4.92 5.79 0.77
CA HIS A 176 -4.49 4.40 0.95
C HIS A 176 -5.41 3.63 1.92
N HIS A 177 -6.64 3.35 1.47
CA HIS A 177 -7.71 2.79 2.29
C HIS A 177 -8.55 1.73 1.56
N GLY A 178 -9.18 0.83 2.33
CA GLY A 178 -9.99 -0.26 1.79
C GLY A 178 -11.50 0.02 1.71
N GLU A 179 -12.04 0.85 2.62
CA GLU A 179 -13.50 0.99 2.77
C GLU A 179 -14.11 2.20 2.04
N ALA A 180 -13.37 3.29 1.85
CA ALA A 180 -13.79 4.42 0.99
C ALA A 180 -12.58 4.90 0.17
N PRO A 181 -12.18 4.16 -0.88
CA PRO A 181 -10.99 4.44 -1.68
C PRO A 181 -11.05 5.78 -2.44
N GLU A 182 -12.25 6.35 -2.61
CA GLU A 182 -12.49 7.65 -3.24
C GLU A 182 -12.28 8.86 -2.31
N ALA A 183 -12.09 8.62 -1.01
CA ALA A 183 -12.03 9.64 0.03
C ALA A 183 -10.62 9.73 0.64
N ALA A 184 -10.01 10.92 0.56
CA ALA A 184 -8.72 11.23 1.16
C ALA A 184 -8.78 11.30 2.70
N GLY A 185 -7.67 10.97 3.34
CA GLY A 185 -7.48 11.07 4.79
C GLY A 185 -7.61 9.73 5.47
N TYR A 186 -6.93 9.57 6.59
CA TYR A 186 -6.89 8.34 7.37
C TYR A 186 -7.86 8.42 8.55
N THR A 187 -8.59 7.34 8.81
CA THR A 187 -9.40 7.23 10.03
C THR A 187 -8.55 6.79 11.23
N ILE A 188 -9.01 7.06 12.45
CA ILE A 188 -8.33 6.59 13.67
C ILE A 188 -8.18 5.05 13.70
N PRO A 189 -9.20 4.23 13.37
CA PRO A 189 -9.05 2.77 13.32
C PRO A 189 -8.00 2.30 12.31
N GLU A 190 -7.89 2.97 11.16
CA GLU A 190 -6.88 2.63 10.15
C GLU A 190 -5.47 3.01 10.62
N LEU A 191 -5.31 4.20 11.20
CA LEU A 191 -4.03 4.62 11.79
C LEU A 191 -3.61 3.67 12.93
N ALA A 192 -4.54 3.27 13.79
CA ALA A 192 -4.28 2.28 14.84
C ALA A 192 -3.84 0.93 14.28
N ARG A 193 -4.43 0.48 13.16
CA ARG A 193 -4.00 -0.74 12.45
C ARG A 193 -2.60 -0.57 11.84
N LEU A 194 -2.33 0.55 11.17
CA LEU A 194 -1.04 0.85 10.54
C LEU A 194 0.08 0.99 11.57
N ALA A 195 -0.21 1.53 12.75
CA ALA A 195 0.72 1.64 13.88
C ALA A 195 1.28 0.29 14.33
N ARG A 196 0.57 -0.83 14.08
CA ARG A 196 1.00 -2.20 14.39
C ARG A 196 1.47 -3.00 13.18
N SER A 197 1.63 -2.36 12.03
CA SER A 197 2.07 -3.03 10.81
C SER A 197 3.51 -3.53 10.89
N ALA A 198 3.82 -4.64 10.22
CA ALA A 198 5.20 -5.08 10.01
C ALA A 198 6.03 -4.06 9.20
N VAL A 199 5.39 -3.23 8.38
CA VAL A 199 6.05 -2.26 7.50
C VAL A 199 6.39 -0.97 8.26
N ALA A 200 7.68 -0.66 8.39
CA ALA A 200 8.16 0.51 9.15
C ALA A 200 7.61 1.85 8.63
N ALA A 201 7.51 2.01 7.31
CA ALA A 201 6.97 3.24 6.72
C ALA A 201 5.50 3.49 7.12
N GLN A 202 4.69 2.44 7.18
CA GLN A 202 3.28 2.52 7.62
C GLN A 202 3.19 2.92 9.09
N ARG A 203 4.03 2.34 9.95
CA ARG A 203 4.10 2.72 11.37
C ARG A 203 4.53 4.18 11.55
N CYS A 204 5.56 4.63 10.84
CA CYS A 204 6.04 6.01 10.91
C CYS A 204 4.93 7.02 10.55
N LEU A 205 4.23 6.78 9.44
CA LEU A 205 3.11 7.61 9.01
C LEU A 205 1.99 7.63 10.05
N ALA A 206 1.67 6.47 10.62
CA ALA A 206 0.65 6.35 11.66
C ALA A 206 1.02 7.16 12.91
N TYR A 207 2.24 6.99 13.44
CA TYR A 207 2.68 7.68 14.65
C TYR A 207 2.70 9.20 14.49
N GLN A 208 3.21 9.71 13.38
CA GLN A 208 3.21 11.15 13.11
C GLN A 208 1.79 11.72 13.06
N THR A 209 0.88 11.04 12.36
CA THR A 209 -0.49 11.49 12.20
C THR A 209 -1.25 11.41 13.52
N LEU A 210 -1.13 10.30 14.24
CA LEU A 210 -1.73 10.09 15.57
C LEU A 210 -1.21 11.09 16.60
N GLY A 211 0.09 11.39 16.62
CA GLY A 211 0.66 12.40 17.50
C GLY A 211 0.05 13.79 17.28
N ARG A 212 -0.16 14.18 16.01
CA ARG A 212 -0.80 15.45 15.65
C ARG A 212 -2.28 15.47 16.02
N ILE A 213 -2.99 14.35 15.85
CA ILE A 213 -4.38 14.20 16.31
C ILE A 213 -4.45 14.34 17.84
N LEU A 214 -3.61 13.63 18.59
CA LEU A 214 -3.55 13.69 20.05
C LEU A 214 -3.23 15.10 20.57
N TYR A 215 -2.32 15.81 19.90
CA TYR A 215 -2.01 17.20 20.24
C TYR A 215 -3.23 18.12 20.11
N ARG A 216 -3.95 18.02 18.99
CA ARG A 216 -5.15 18.84 18.70
C ARG A 216 -6.32 18.49 19.61
N LEU A 217 -6.48 17.20 19.92
CA LEU A 217 -7.43 16.72 20.91
C LEU A 217 -7.18 17.40 22.26
N GLY A 218 -5.93 17.34 22.74
CA GLY A 218 -5.51 18.01 23.98
C GLY A 218 -5.78 19.51 23.97
N ARG A 219 -5.44 20.20 22.87
CA ARG A 219 -5.69 21.63 22.71
C ARG A 219 -7.17 22.00 22.77
N GLY A 220 -8.07 21.05 22.49
CA GLY A 220 -9.51 21.26 22.46
C GLY A 220 -10.05 21.69 21.10
N ASP A 221 -9.35 21.37 20.00
CA ASP A 221 -9.78 21.70 18.64
C ASP A 221 -11.17 21.09 18.29
N TRP A 222 -11.62 20.07 19.04
CA TRP A 222 -12.88 19.35 18.82
C TRP A 222 -13.84 19.35 20.01
N GLY A 223 -13.60 20.21 21.01
CA GLY A 223 -14.42 20.28 22.23
C GLY A 223 -13.60 20.14 23.52
N ALA A 224 -14.28 20.24 24.65
CA ALA A 224 -13.66 20.24 25.97
C ALA A 224 -13.36 18.83 26.50
N GLY A 225 -13.97 17.79 25.93
CA GLY A 225 -13.93 16.43 26.46
C GLY A 225 -14.77 16.28 27.73
N ALA A 226 -15.78 17.14 27.89
CA ALA A 226 -16.65 17.18 29.07
C ALA A 226 -17.95 16.40 28.86
N GLY A 227 -18.40 16.23 27.61
CA GLY A 227 -19.51 15.34 27.27
C GLY A 227 -19.16 13.90 27.61
N GLY A 228 -20.11 13.17 28.22
CA GLY A 228 -19.90 11.82 28.73
C GLY A 228 -19.44 11.70 30.19
N ARG A 229 -19.18 12.82 30.90
CA ARG A 229 -18.79 12.79 32.33
C ARG A 229 -19.94 12.53 33.29
N ASP A 230 -21.10 13.11 33.02
CA ASP A 230 -22.27 13.10 33.91
C ASP A 230 -23.53 12.49 33.27
N GLY A 231 -23.38 11.75 32.17
CA GLY A 231 -24.49 11.16 31.42
C GLY A 231 -25.03 12.05 30.28
N ASP A 232 -24.40 13.19 30.02
CA ASP A 232 -24.63 14.02 28.82
C ASP A 232 -24.05 13.36 27.56
N GLU A 233 -24.61 13.70 26.39
CA GLU A 233 -24.11 13.23 25.09
C GLU A 233 -22.60 13.51 24.94
N ASP A 234 -21.87 12.50 24.45
CA ASP A 234 -20.43 12.61 24.19
C ASP A 234 -20.16 13.80 23.25
N ASP A 235 -19.32 14.73 23.68
CA ASP A 235 -18.80 15.73 22.75
C ASP A 235 -17.83 15.04 21.77
N LEU A 236 -17.60 15.67 20.62
CA LEU A 236 -16.76 15.08 19.58
C LEU A 236 -15.36 14.72 20.11
N ALA A 237 -14.80 15.53 21.00
CA ALA A 237 -13.51 15.26 21.62
C ALA A 237 -13.52 13.95 22.43
N PHE A 238 -14.54 13.74 23.28
CA PHE A 238 -14.64 12.50 24.07
C PHE A 238 -14.88 11.28 23.18
N ALA A 239 -15.72 11.40 22.15
CA ALA A 239 -15.95 10.30 21.21
C ALA A 239 -14.68 9.93 20.41
N LEU A 240 -13.89 10.93 20.00
CA LEU A 240 -12.57 10.71 19.36
C LEU A 240 -11.60 10.03 20.31
N TRP A 241 -11.59 10.45 21.58
CA TRP A 241 -10.78 9.83 22.62
C TRP A 241 -11.14 8.38 22.87
N ARG A 242 -12.43 8.05 22.92
CA ARG A 242 -12.91 6.66 23.01
C ARG A 242 -12.40 5.84 21.82
N CYS A 243 -12.49 6.38 20.60
CA CYS A 243 -11.97 5.72 19.40
C CYS A 243 -10.45 5.46 19.48
N LEU A 244 -9.67 6.42 19.99
CA LEU A 244 -8.22 6.26 20.23
C LEU A 244 -7.91 5.16 21.27
N LYS A 245 -8.69 5.08 22.35
CA LYS A 245 -8.55 4.01 23.36
C LYS A 245 -8.90 2.63 22.80
N GLU A 246 -10.02 2.53 22.08
CA GLU A 246 -10.45 1.27 21.46
C GLU A 246 -9.42 0.77 20.44
N GLY A 247 -8.79 1.71 19.71
CA GLY A 247 -7.68 1.41 18.82
C GLY A 247 -6.37 1.01 19.51
N ARG A 248 -6.29 1.08 20.84
CA ARG A 248 -5.07 0.90 21.65
C ARG A 248 -3.90 1.76 21.15
N VAL A 249 -4.18 3.01 20.84
CA VAL A 249 -3.22 3.92 20.20
C VAL A 249 -2.07 4.24 21.15
N LEU A 250 -2.38 4.61 22.40
CA LEU A 250 -1.35 4.97 23.38
C LEU A 250 -0.46 3.78 23.73
N GLU A 251 -1.03 2.61 23.91
CA GLU A 251 -0.29 1.38 24.17
C GLU A 251 0.64 1.07 23.00
N SER A 252 0.18 1.20 21.76
CA SER A 252 1.01 0.96 20.57
C SER A 252 2.18 1.96 20.47
N LEU A 253 1.97 3.21 20.91
CA LEU A 253 3.02 4.24 20.95
C LEU A 253 4.02 3.96 22.09
N GLU A 254 3.54 3.63 23.28
CA GLU A 254 4.35 3.33 24.45
C GLU A 254 5.19 2.05 24.26
N GLU A 255 4.61 1.01 23.66
CA GLU A 255 5.31 -0.24 23.29
C GLU A 255 6.49 0.04 22.35
N GLU A 256 6.32 0.85 21.29
CA GLU A 256 7.41 1.19 20.37
C GLU A 256 8.44 2.15 21.01
N ALA A 257 7.98 3.15 21.78
CA ALA A 257 8.85 4.12 22.42
C ALA A 257 9.74 3.50 23.52
N SER A 258 9.24 2.48 24.21
CA SER A 258 9.96 1.77 25.29
C SER A 258 10.92 0.69 24.80
N LEU A 259 11.03 0.45 23.49
CA LEU A 259 11.98 -0.52 22.94
C LEU A 259 13.42 -0.18 23.34
N PRO A 260 14.23 -1.16 23.77
CA PRO A 260 15.65 -0.96 24.05
C PRO A 260 16.40 -0.36 22.85
N GLU A 261 17.46 0.39 23.11
CA GLU A 261 18.33 0.88 22.04
C GLU A 261 18.86 -0.28 21.18
N GLY A 262 18.89 -0.06 19.85
CA GLY A 262 19.26 -1.10 18.89
C GLY A 262 18.17 -2.12 18.54
N ARG A 263 16.97 -2.04 19.13
CA ARG A 263 15.79 -2.82 18.70
C ARG A 263 14.77 -1.96 17.97
N GLY A 264 14.05 -2.59 17.04
CA GLY A 264 13.00 -1.93 16.25
C GLY A 264 13.57 -1.04 15.15
N HIS A 265 12.71 -0.20 14.58
CA HIS A 265 13.11 0.76 13.55
C HIS A 265 13.32 2.12 14.18
N LEU A 266 14.51 2.72 14.02
CA LEU A 266 14.88 3.96 14.71
C LEU A 266 13.85 5.08 14.50
N SER A 267 13.42 5.31 13.25
CA SER A 267 12.42 6.36 12.96
C SER A 267 11.07 6.06 13.59
N CYS A 268 10.68 4.79 13.69
CA CYS A 268 9.40 4.42 14.33
C CYS A 268 9.44 4.79 15.81
N LYS A 269 10.53 4.43 16.50
CA LYS A 269 10.78 4.82 17.89
C LYS A 269 10.79 6.34 18.07
N SER A 270 11.50 7.08 17.23
CA SER A 270 11.54 8.55 17.29
C SER A 270 10.15 9.18 17.14
N TYR A 271 9.36 8.75 16.15
CA TYR A 271 8.01 9.29 15.93
C TYR A 271 7.03 8.85 17.02
N ALA A 272 7.19 7.66 17.61
CA ALA A 272 6.38 7.23 18.74
C ALA A 272 6.65 8.09 19.99
N VAL A 273 7.93 8.37 20.28
CA VAL A 273 8.33 9.29 21.37
C VAL A 273 7.79 10.70 21.11
N GLU A 274 7.90 11.22 19.89
CA GLU A 274 7.34 12.52 19.51
C GLU A 274 5.81 12.56 19.70
N ALA A 275 5.10 11.50 19.30
CA ALA A 275 3.66 11.42 19.45
C ALA A 275 3.22 11.42 20.92
N ILE A 276 3.95 10.71 21.80
CA ILE A 276 3.71 10.74 23.25
C ILE A 276 3.96 12.15 23.80
N TRP A 277 5.06 12.79 23.40
CA TRP A 277 5.34 14.16 23.81
C TRP A 277 4.28 15.15 23.33
N LEU A 278 3.77 14.99 22.09
CA LEU A 278 2.67 15.79 21.55
C LEU A 278 1.37 15.60 22.33
N PHE A 279 1.09 14.38 22.77
CA PHE A 279 -0.06 14.08 23.62
C PHE A 279 0.03 14.81 24.97
N GLU A 280 1.19 14.78 25.63
CA GLU A 280 1.42 15.50 26.89
C GLU A 280 1.37 17.02 26.69
N LYS A 281 2.03 17.53 25.65
CA LYS A 281 2.01 18.97 25.31
C LYS A 281 0.61 19.47 24.98
N GLY A 282 -0.25 18.61 24.45
CA GLY A 282 -1.65 18.93 24.20
C GLY A 282 -2.43 19.22 25.48
N GLY A 283 -2.01 18.71 26.63
CA GLY A 283 -2.69 18.91 27.91
C GLY A 283 -3.89 17.97 28.14
N TRP A 284 -4.10 16.96 27.29
CA TRP A 284 -5.23 16.04 27.44
C TRP A 284 -5.09 15.16 28.68
N LYS A 285 -3.87 14.72 28.98
CA LYS A 285 -3.54 13.86 30.13
C LYS A 285 -3.89 14.56 31.44
N GLU A 286 -3.64 15.85 31.56
CA GLU A 286 -3.97 16.70 32.71
C GLU A 286 -5.47 16.96 32.80
N LYS A 287 -6.13 17.26 31.68
CA LYS A 287 -7.59 17.40 31.61
C LYS A 287 -8.35 16.14 32.00
N TRP A 288 -7.73 14.97 31.80
CA TRP A 288 -8.27 13.66 32.18
C TRP A 288 -7.85 13.22 33.58
N ARG A 289 -6.62 13.50 34.05
CA ARG A 289 -6.18 13.18 35.43
C ARG A 289 -6.76 14.12 36.48
N GLY A 290 -7.12 15.34 36.08
CA GLY A 290 -7.68 16.37 36.97
C GLY A 290 -9.18 16.26 37.20
N LEU A 291 -9.83 15.19 36.73
CA LEU A 291 -11.24 14.87 36.96
C LEU A 291 -11.43 13.39 37.32
#